data_AF-A0A4V4HLH8-F1
#
_entry.id   AF-A0A4V4HLH8-F1
#
_cell.length_a   1.000
_cell.length_b   1.000
_cell.length_c   1.000
_cell.angle_alpha   90.00
_cell.angle_beta   90.00
_cell.angle_gamma   90.00
#
_symmetry.space_group_name_H-M   'P 1'
#
loop_
_entity.id
_entity.type
_entity.pdbx_description
1 polymer ?
#
loop_
_entity_poly.entity_id
_entity_poly.type
_entity_poly.pdbx_seq_one_letter_code
_entity_poly.pdbx_strand_id
1 'polypeptide(L)'
;MRAPDFSDDRLADDLAAAATDLGEPLTASGYDGWQRERDAASPALLIRRFGSWNEACARAGVATNKTRSTSRRWSDDDVVAIVRTYLTSPGSAGTFADYSAWAKEHDGAPSGATLRQRFSWAEVKRRAST
;
A
#
# COMPACT_ATOMS: atom_id res chain seq x y z
N MET A 1 -2.87 4.70 36.17
CA MET A 1 -2.11 4.19 35.01
C MET A 1 -1.84 5.38 34.11
N ARG A 2 -0.58 5.76 33.88
CA ARG A 2 -0.22 6.84 32.94
C ARG A 2 -0.37 6.25 31.54
N ALA A 3 -1.16 6.89 30.67
CA ALA A 3 -1.25 6.47 29.28
C ALA A 3 0.16 6.56 28.65
N PRO A 4 0.57 5.59 27.82
CA PRO A 4 1.81 5.69 27.09
C PRO A 4 1.84 7.00 26.29
N ASP A 5 2.88 7.79 26.51
CA ASP A 5 3.19 8.93 25.65
C ASP A 5 3.74 8.38 24.34
N PHE A 6 3.08 8.68 23.21
CA PHE A 6 3.48 8.25 21.87
C PHE A 6 4.03 9.45 21.09
N SER A 7 5.10 10.05 21.61
CA SER A 7 5.89 11.04 20.89
C SER A 7 6.59 10.43 19.67
N ASP A 8 6.90 11.25 18.67
CA ASP A 8 7.56 10.79 17.45
C ASP A 8 8.89 10.09 17.75
N ASP A 9 9.64 10.60 18.72
CA ASP A 9 10.91 10.01 19.17
C ASP A 9 10.70 8.62 19.78
N ARG A 10 9.74 8.46 20.70
CA ARG A 10 9.45 7.13 21.27
C ARG A 10 9.02 6.13 20.21
N LEU A 11 8.21 6.57 19.24
CA LEU A 11 7.77 5.72 18.15
C LEU A 11 8.94 5.27 17.25
N ALA A 12 9.95 6.14 17.05
CA ALA A 12 11.18 5.79 16.34
C ALA A 12 12.05 4.84 17.17
N ASP A 13 12.16 5.07 18.49
CA ASP A 13 12.90 4.21 19.41
C ASP A 13 12.30 2.80 19.47
N ASP A 14 10.97 2.66 19.52
CA ASP A 14 10.29 1.36 19.49
C ASP A 14 10.62 0.57 18.21
N LEU A 15 10.71 1.25 17.07
CA LEU A 15 11.09 0.63 15.79
C LEU A 15 12.54 0.18 15.78
N ALA A 16 13.45 1.00 16.32
CA ALA A 16 14.87 0.65 16.42
C ALA A 16 15.10 -0.53 17.40
N ALA A 17 14.38 -0.55 18.53
CA ALA A 17 14.39 -1.66 19.47
C ALA A 17 13.88 -2.96 18.82
N ALA A 18 12.76 -2.89 18.08
CA ALA A 18 12.23 -4.04 17.37
C ALA A 18 13.19 -4.57 16.29
N ALA A 19 13.87 -3.68 15.57
CA ALA A 19 14.90 -4.07 14.59
C ALA A 19 16.13 -4.69 15.25
N THR A 20 16.50 -4.24 16.44
CA THR A 20 17.58 -4.85 17.24
C THR A 20 17.21 -6.27 17.67
N ASP A 21 15.97 -6.49 18.10
CA ASP A 21 15.49 -7.80 18.58
C ASP A 21 15.23 -8.79 17.44
N LEU A 22 14.62 -8.33 16.33
CA LEU A 22 14.14 -9.19 15.24
C LEU A 22 15.08 -9.23 14.03
N GLY A 23 16.02 -8.29 13.93
CA GLY A 23 16.85 -8.06 12.77
C GLY A 23 16.19 -7.25 11.66
N GLU A 24 17.02 -6.88 10.68
CA GLU A 24 16.61 -6.12 9.50
C GLU A 24 16.64 -7.01 8.23
N PRO A 25 15.73 -6.81 7.26
CA PRO A 25 14.72 -5.75 7.21
C PRO A 25 13.52 -6.02 8.14
N LEU A 26 13.17 -5.02 8.94
CA LEU A 26 12.02 -5.08 9.84
C LEU A 26 10.72 -5.11 9.01
N THR A 27 9.84 -6.07 9.29
CA THR A 27 8.55 -6.19 8.63
C THR A 27 7.43 -5.69 9.53
N ALA A 28 6.36 -5.13 8.93
CA ALA A 28 5.20 -4.67 9.69
C ALA A 28 4.57 -5.80 10.53
N SER A 29 4.51 -7.03 10.00
CA SER A 29 4.01 -8.20 10.74
C SER A 29 4.94 -8.64 11.86
N GLY A 30 6.27 -8.57 11.65
CA GLY A 30 7.25 -8.87 12.69
C GLY A 30 7.13 -7.89 13.86
N TYR A 31 7.08 -6.59 13.56
CA TYR A 31 6.86 -5.55 14.56
C TYR A 31 5.51 -5.69 15.27
N ASP A 32 4.44 -6.02 14.54
CA ASP A 32 3.11 -6.24 15.11
C ASP A 32 3.08 -7.40 16.11
N GLY A 33 3.89 -8.44 15.91
CA GLY A 33 4.13 -9.48 16.92
C GLY A 33 4.91 -8.95 18.12
N TRP A 34 6.05 -8.30 17.87
CA TRP A 34 6.94 -7.76 18.89
C TRP A 34 6.27 -6.75 19.84
N GLN A 35 5.45 -5.84 19.29
CA GLN A 35 4.78 -4.80 20.06
C GLN A 35 3.66 -5.35 20.96
N ARG A 36 2.97 -6.44 20.59
CA ARG A 36 1.86 -7.01 21.39
C ARG A 36 2.29 -7.47 22.78
N GLU A 37 3.56 -7.81 22.93
CA GLU A 37 4.15 -8.26 24.19
C GLU A 37 4.75 -7.09 25.00
N ARG A 38 4.61 -5.84 24.52
CA ARG A 38 5.29 -4.65 25.04
C ARG A 38 4.31 -3.46 25.10
N ASP A 39 4.66 -2.42 25.86
CA ASP A 39 3.93 -1.14 25.85
C ASP A 39 4.42 -0.25 24.68
N ALA A 40 4.30 -0.80 23.47
CA ALA A 40 4.75 -0.17 22.23
C ALA A 40 3.55 0.17 21.33
N ALA A 41 3.77 1.08 20.38
CA ALA A 41 2.71 1.50 19.47
C ALA A 41 2.30 0.38 18.49
N SER A 42 1.03 0.42 18.05
CA SER A 42 0.59 -0.45 16.96
C SER A 42 1.13 0.04 15.60
N PRO A 43 1.30 -0.86 14.60
CA PRO A 43 1.67 -0.46 13.24
C PRO A 43 0.69 0.56 12.64
N ALA A 44 -0.60 0.47 12.97
CA ALA A 44 -1.61 1.41 12.51
C ALA A 44 -1.39 2.83 13.06
N LEU A 45 -0.94 2.95 14.33
CA LEU A 45 -0.60 4.24 14.92
C LEU A 45 0.64 4.83 14.22
N LEU A 46 1.67 4.02 13.97
CA LEU A 46 2.87 4.43 13.25
C LEU A 46 2.54 4.94 11.83
N ILE A 47 1.72 4.20 11.08
CA ILE A 47 1.29 4.60 9.73
C ILE A 47 0.48 5.91 9.80
N ARG A 48 -0.45 6.03 10.76
CA ARG A 48 -1.24 7.26 10.94
C ARG A 48 -0.36 8.47 11.28
N ARG A 49 0.68 8.27 12.09
CA ARG A 49 1.57 9.35 12.55
C ARG A 49 2.58 9.76 11.49
N PHE A 50 3.17 8.79 10.78
CA PHE A 50 4.31 9.01 9.89
C PHE A 50 3.98 8.94 8.39
N GLY A 51 2.74 8.59 8.04
CA GLY A 51 2.25 8.49 6.65
C GLY A 51 2.28 7.06 6.13
N SER A 52 3.36 6.33 6.38
CA SER A 52 3.51 4.94 5.95
C SER A 52 4.51 4.17 6.82
N TRP A 53 4.45 2.84 6.75
CA TRP A 53 5.41 1.95 7.42
C TRP A 53 6.86 2.25 6.98
N ASN A 54 7.07 2.49 5.69
CA ASN A 54 8.39 2.83 5.16
C ASN A 54 8.91 4.15 5.71
N GLU A 55 8.06 5.18 5.83
CA GLU A 55 8.44 6.47 6.41
C GLU A 55 8.68 6.38 7.92
N ALA A 56 7.96 5.50 8.62
CA ALA A 56 8.19 5.20 10.03
C ALA A 56 9.57 4.56 10.23
N CYS A 57 9.89 3.48 9.50
CA CYS A 57 11.20 2.84 9.56
C CYS A 57 12.33 3.78 9.12
N ALA A 58 12.11 4.61 8.09
CA ALA A 58 13.09 5.60 7.65
C ALA A 58 13.41 6.64 8.74
N ARG A 59 12.41 7.11 9.49
CA ARG A 59 12.63 8.01 10.65
C ARG A 59 13.41 7.33 11.78
N ALA A 60 13.19 6.04 11.98
CA ALA A 60 13.93 5.24 12.96
C ALA A 60 15.32 4.79 12.49
N GLY A 61 15.72 5.10 11.25
CA GLY A 61 17.00 4.63 10.68
C GLY A 61 17.05 3.12 10.43
N VAL A 62 15.90 2.45 10.39
CA VAL A 62 15.76 0.99 10.26
C VAL A 62 15.46 0.61 8.81
N ALA A 63 16.14 -0.40 8.28
CA ALA A 63 15.75 -0.96 6.99
C ALA A 63 14.45 -1.76 7.09
N THR A 64 13.56 -1.56 6.13
CA THR A 64 12.33 -2.33 5.95
C THR A 64 12.21 -2.77 4.50
N ASN A 65 11.45 -3.84 4.27
CA ASN A 65 11.07 -4.22 2.92
C ASN A 65 10.30 -3.07 2.26
N LYS A 66 10.85 -2.57 1.15
CA LYS A 66 10.18 -1.57 0.34
C LYS A 66 8.94 -2.23 -0.27
N THR A 67 7.75 -1.93 0.27
CA THR A 67 6.51 -2.18 -0.48
C THR A 67 6.66 -1.53 -1.85
N ARG A 68 6.61 -2.35 -2.91
CA ARG A 68 6.50 -1.86 -4.28
C ARG A 68 5.19 -1.11 -4.32
N SER A 69 5.25 0.21 -4.42
CA SER A 69 4.01 0.96 -4.59
C SER A 69 3.41 0.53 -5.91
N THR A 70 2.18 0.01 -5.89
CA THR A 70 1.40 -0.20 -7.10
C THR A 70 1.23 1.12 -7.86
N SER A 71 1.35 2.28 -7.19
CA SER A 71 1.42 3.60 -7.82
C SER A 71 2.64 3.78 -8.75
N ARG A 72 3.78 3.16 -8.44
CA ARG A 72 5.02 3.30 -9.22
C ARG A 72 5.05 2.45 -10.49
N ARG A 73 4.18 1.44 -10.61
CA ARG A 73 4.17 0.53 -11.76
C ARG A 73 3.39 1.07 -12.97
N TRP A 74 2.41 1.93 -12.73
CA TRP A 74 1.59 2.54 -13.77
C TRP A 74 1.46 4.03 -13.46
N SER A 75 1.59 4.92 -14.43
CA SER A 75 1.09 6.28 -14.32
C SER A 75 -0.45 6.28 -14.39
N ASP A 76 -1.07 7.43 -14.11
CA ASP A 76 -2.51 7.57 -14.29
C ASP A 76 -2.93 7.42 -15.76
N ASP A 77 -2.10 7.90 -16.69
CA ASP A 77 -2.30 7.72 -18.12
C ASP A 77 -2.16 6.25 -18.54
N ASP A 78 -1.22 5.51 -17.96
CA ASP A 78 -1.10 4.07 -18.20
C ASP A 78 -2.36 3.33 -17.76
N VAL A 79 -2.92 3.67 -16.60
CA VAL A 79 -4.17 3.06 -16.12
C VAL A 79 -5.33 3.38 -17.07
N VAL A 80 -5.45 4.61 -17.54
CA VAL A 80 -6.48 5.01 -18.52
C VAL A 80 -6.29 4.26 -19.84
N ALA A 81 -5.06 4.16 -20.34
CA ALA A 81 -4.74 3.45 -21.57
C ALA A 81 -5.08 1.94 -21.48
N ILE A 82 -4.74 1.29 -20.36
CA ILE A 82 -5.05 -0.12 -20.13
C ILE A 82 -6.57 -0.35 -20.08
N VAL A 83 -7.32 0.53 -19.39
CA VAL A 83 -8.79 0.44 -19.38
C VAL A 83 -9.36 0.66 -20.78
N ARG A 84 -8.79 1.58 -21.58
CA ARG A 84 -9.19 1.77 -22.97
C ARG A 84 -8.99 0.48 -23.77
N THR A 85 -7.82 -0.16 -23.65
CA THR A 85 -7.55 -1.46 -24.30
C THR A 85 -8.59 -2.52 -23.93
N TYR A 86 -8.92 -2.64 -22.64
CA TYR A 86 -9.97 -3.53 -22.17
C TYR A 86 -11.34 -3.19 -22.77
N LEU A 87 -11.75 -1.91 -22.79
CA LEU A 87 -13.04 -1.49 -23.33
C LEU A 87 -13.16 -1.76 -24.84
N THR A 88 -12.05 -1.70 -25.57
CA THR A 88 -12.00 -2.02 -27.01
C THR A 88 -11.82 -3.51 -27.29
N SER A 89 -11.59 -4.34 -26.27
CA SER A 89 -11.37 -5.76 -26.46
C SER A 89 -12.69 -6.49 -26.79
N PRO A 90 -12.68 -7.44 -27.76
CA PRO A 90 -13.86 -8.24 -28.06
C PRO A 90 -14.39 -8.97 -26.82
N GLY A 91 -15.70 -8.90 -26.61
CA GLY A 91 -16.33 -9.55 -25.45
C GLY A 91 -16.31 -8.74 -24.15
N SER A 92 -15.71 -7.54 -24.14
CA SER A 92 -15.75 -6.64 -23.00
C SER A 92 -17.19 -6.20 -22.68
N ALA A 93 -17.64 -6.46 -21.46
CA ALA A 93 -18.93 -5.99 -20.96
C ALA A 93 -18.88 -4.52 -20.47
N GLY A 94 -17.70 -3.90 -20.41
CA GLY A 94 -17.52 -2.54 -19.92
C GLY A 94 -17.88 -2.36 -18.43
N THR A 95 -17.87 -3.43 -17.66
CA THR A 95 -18.18 -3.43 -16.22
C THR A 95 -16.91 -3.62 -15.39
N PHE A 96 -16.93 -3.14 -14.15
CA PHE A 96 -15.78 -3.28 -13.25
C PHE A 96 -15.49 -4.75 -12.92
N ALA A 97 -16.54 -5.57 -12.79
CA ALA A 97 -16.40 -6.99 -12.51
C ALA A 97 -15.72 -7.72 -13.68
N ASP A 98 -16.13 -7.39 -14.91
CA ASP A 98 -15.55 -7.94 -16.13
C ASP A 98 -14.11 -7.47 -16.35
N TYR A 99 -13.80 -6.17 -16.16
CA TYR A 99 -12.42 -5.68 -16.11
C TYR A 99 -11.57 -6.44 -15.08
N SER A 100 -12.12 -6.69 -13.89
CA SER A 100 -11.40 -7.40 -12.82
C SER A 100 -11.14 -8.86 -13.16
N ALA A 101 -11.95 -9.48 -14.01
CA ALA A 101 -11.71 -10.82 -14.54
C ALA A 101 -10.63 -10.76 -15.63
N TRP A 102 -10.80 -9.90 -16.63
CA TRP A 102 -9.83 -9.67 -17.71
C TRP A 102 -8.42 -9.36 -17.19
N ALA A 103 -8.30 -8.49 -16.17
CA ALA A 103 -7.02 -8.08 -15.60
C ALA A 103 -6.28 -9.22 -14.88
N LYS A 104 -6.97 -10.29 -14.43
CA LYS A 104 -6.30 -11.46 -13.83
C LYS A 104 -5.57 -12.31 -14.86
N GLU A 105 -6.02 -12.25 -16.11
CA GLU A 105 -5.43 -12.98 -17.23
C GLU A 105 -4.35 -12.15 -17.95
N HIS A 106 -4.16 -10.89 -17.54
CA HIS A 106 -3.24 -9.94 -18.17
C HIS A 106 -2.22 -9.41 -17.16
N ASP A 107 -1.01 -9.99 -17.17
CA ASP A 107 0.08 -9.62 -16.24
C ASP A 107 0.49 -8.14 -16.28
N GLY A 108 0.20 -7.44 -17.40
CA GLY A 108 0.46 -6.01 -17.57
C GLY A 108 -0.60 -5.07 -16.98
N ALA A 109 -1.77 -5.59 -16.60
CA ALA A 109 -2.89 -4.79 -16.13
C ALA A 109 -2.93 -4.64 -14.60
N PRO A 110 -3.30 -3.47 -14.05
CA PRO A 110 -3.53 -3.33 -12.63
C PRO A 110 -4.79 -4.10 -12.22
N SER A 111 -4.71 -4.80 -11.09
CA SER A 111 -5.88 -5.48 -10.52
C SER A 111 -7.01 -4.49 -10.24
N GLY A 112 -8.26 -4.97 -10.19
CA GLY A 112 -9.41 -4.12 -9.86
C GLY A 112 -9.26 -3.36 -8.53
N ALA A 113 -8.61 -3.98 -7.53
CA ALA A 113 -8.29 -3.33 -6.26
C ALA A 113 -7.28 -2.18 -6.42
N THR A 114 -6.23 -2.39 -7.22
CA THR A 114 -5.24 -1.35 -7.54
C THR A 114 -5.87 -0.19 -8.30
N LEU A 115 -6.75 -0.49 -9.27
CA LEU A 115 -7.45 0.52 -10.04
C LEU A 115 -8.36 1.38 -9.14
N ARG A 116 -9.09 0.76 -8.20
CA ARG A 116 -9.96 1.47 -7.24
C ARG A 116 -9.21 2.40 -6.28
N GLN A 117 -7.93 2.15 -6.02
CA GLN A 117 -7.12 3.06 -5.21
C GLN A 117 -6.84 4.38 -5.92
N ARG A 118 -7.02 4.44 -7.25
CA ARG A 118 -6.70 5.62 -8.07
C ARG A 118 -7.92 6.30 -8.68
N PHE A 119 -8.84 5.51 -9.22
CA PHE A 119 -10.01 6.01 -9.91
C PHE A 119 -11.28 5.31 -9.45
N SER A 120 -12.40 6.06 -9.47
CA SER A 120 -13.70 5.41 -9.54
C SER A 120 -13.87 4.76 -10.93
N TRP A 121 -14.70 3.72 -11.02
CA TRP A 121 -14.94 3.05 -12.30
C TRP A 121 -15.57 3.98 -13.34
N ALA A 122 -16.47 4.88 -12.91
CA ALA A 122 -17.09 5.86 -13.80
C ALA A 122 -16.07 6.87 -14.35
N GLU A 123 -15.13 7.32 -13.50
CA GLU A 123 -14.06 8.26 -13.88
C GLU A 123 -13.17 7.67 -14.96
N VAL A 124 -12.59 6.49 -14.71
CA VAL A 124 -11.62 5.90 -15.62
C VAL A 124 -12.26 5.49 -16.94
N LYS A 125 -13.52 5.02 -16.94
CA LYS A 125 -14.25 4.75 -18.18
C LYS A 125 -14.45 6.00 -19.01
N ARG A 126 -14.88 7.11 -18.40
CA ARG A 126 -15.07 8.37 -19.12
C ARG A 126 -13.77 8.84 -19.77
N ARG A 127 -12.64 8.76 -19.05
CA ARG A 127 -11.32 9.10 -19.58
C ARG A 127 -10.87 8.16 -20.70
N ALA A 128 -11.15 6.87 -20.58
CA ALA A 128 -10.79 5.88 -21.58
C ALA A 128 -11.65 5.94 -22.85
N SER A 129 -12.89 6.41 -22.76
CA SER A 129 -13.82 6.59 -23.88
C SER A 129 -13.68 7.92 -24.63
N THR A 130 -12.79 8.81 -24.16
CA THR A 130 -12.39 10.04 -24.88
C THR A 130 -11.25 9.70 -25.83
#